data_AF-X0Z1A4-F1
#
_entry.id   AF-X0Z1A4-F1
#
_cell.length_a   1.000
_cell.length_b   1.000
_cell.length_c   1.000
_cell.angle_alpha   90.00
_cell.angle_beta   90.00
_cell.angle_gamma   90.00
#
_symmetry.space_group_name_H-M   'P 1'
#
loop_
_entity.id
_entity.type
_entity.pdbx_description
1 polymer ?
#
loop_
_entity_poly.entity_id
_entity_poly.type
_entity_poly.pdbx_seq_one_letter_code
_entity_poly.pdbx_strand_id
1 'polypeptide(L)'
;MQDKLITNNMLFIIPSWGDLLGYPTLGKYVSQDISKIHSDFVVFLTGIESSVGIEKGTLHFLFGLGYYYTKFELQHGKYIIDKKQLTGLILSDFVYDQLATSKNITLESDRDVIISEKVIKVPIDLSNKSDTQKTFIKGTLMRNVFIPNKDIILDMMDEIRKPDTYLLDIDGHLLLSTHGDFYNKILVSKKMNENKVRNYINSRAGINDIIFGADEILKENFSPLEILKIREIILNLKKIYSNLEYDPILLSSILENAFPMD
;
A
#
# COMPACT_ATOMS: atom_id res chain seq x y z
N MET A 1 -11.66 -18.67 -19.71
CA MET A 1 -10.58 -18.04 -18.93
C MET A 1 -11.18 -17.66 -17.59
N GLN A 2 -10.67 -18.21 -16.49
CA GLN A 2 -11.19 -17.91 -15.16
C GLN A 2 -10.63 -16.54 -14.76
N ASP A 3 -11.49 -15.61 -14.32
CA ASP A 3 -11.09 -14.30 -13.82
C ASP A 3 -10.15 -14.50 -12.63
N LYS A 4 -8.90 -14.03 -12.74
CA LYS A 4 -7.89 -14.18 -11.67
C LYS A 4 -8.02 -13.10 -10.61
N LEU A 5 -8.92 -12.14 -10.82
CA LEU A 5 -9.09 -10.99 -9.96
C LEU A 5 -10.15 -11.25 -8.89
N ILE A 6 -9.76 -11.07 -7.63
CA ILE A 6 -10.63 -11.20 -6.47
C ILE A 6 -10.89 -9.79 -5.95
N THR A 7 -12.14 -9.37 -5.92
CA THR A 7 -12.52 -8.11 -5.28
C THR A 7 -12.38 -8.26 -3.77
N ASN A 8 -11.55 -7.42 -3.16
CA ASN A 8 -11.29 -7.45 -1.73
C ASN A 8 -11.06 -6.03 -1.21
N ASN A 9 -12.08 -5.50 -0.52
CA ASN A 9 -12.02 -4.20 0.13
C ASN A 9 -11.44 -4.36 1.53
N MET A 10 -10.14 -4.12 1.67
CA MET A 10 -9.45 -4.21 2.95
C MET A 10 -8.47 -3.05 3.17
N LEU A 11 -8.25 -2.74 4.44
CA LEU A 11 -7.08 -1.99 4.90
C LEU A 11 -5.91 -2.97 5.00
N PHE A 12 -4.85 -2.69 4.26
CA PHE A 12 -3.63 -3.48 4.24
C PHE A 12 -2.44 -2.60 4.62
N ILE A 13 -1.69 -2.99 5.65
CA ILE A 13 -0.57 -2.21 6.17
C ILE A 13 0.65 -3.10 6.38
N ILE A 14 1.80 -2.62 5.94
CA ILE A 14 3.12 -3.13 6.31
C ILE A 14 3.78 -2.05 7.20
N PRO A 15 3.93 -2.30 8.52
CA PRO A 15 4.45 -1.29 9.45
C PRO A 15 5.86 -0.82 9.13
N SER A 16 6.72 -1.71 8.62
CA SER A 16 8.06 -1.39 8.14
C SER A 16 8.42 -2.23 6.92
N TRP A 17 8.65 -1.56 5.79
CA TRP A 17 9.02 -2.20 4.54
C TRP A 17 10.39 -2.88 4.62
N GLY A 18 11.41 -2.20 5.14
CA GLY A 18 12.76 -2.73 5.30
C GLY A 18 12.82 -3.92 6.27
N ASP A 19 12.07 -3.88 7.37
CA ASP A 19 11.98 -5.02 8.30
C ASP A 19 11.27 -6.23 7.66
N LEU A 20 10.22 -5.98 6.88
CA LEU A 20 9.58 -7.03 6.10
C LEU A 20 10.62 -7.73 5.23
N LEU A 21 11.37 -6.99 4.41
CA LEU A 21 12.37 -7.54 3.49
C LEU A 21 13.60 -8.17 4.21
N GLY A 22 13.78 -7.92 5.50
CA GLY A 22 14.86 -8.46 6.32
C GLY A 22 16.21 -7.77 6.13
N TYR A 23 16.27 -6.72 5.32
CA TYR A 23 17.46 -5.87 5.19
C TYR A 23 17.07 -4.43 4.84
N PRO A 24 17.55 -3.42 5.59
CA PRO A 24 17.20 -2.03 5.33
C PRO A 24 18.02 -1.48 4.17
N THR A 25 17.44 -1.41 2.97
CA THR A 25 17.98 -0.53 1.92
C THR A 25 17.81 0.92 2.36
N LEU A 26 18.89 1.69 2.51
CA LEU A 26 18.76 3.11 2.87
C LEU A 26 18.34 3.97 1.68
N GLY A 27 19.00 3.78 0.53
CA GLY A 27 18.73 4.53 -0.69
C GLY A 27 19.34 5.93 -0.70
N LYS A 28 18.81 6.82 -1.55
CA LYS A 28 19.30 8.19 -1.73
C LYS A 28 18.18 9.22 -1.76
N TYR A 29 18.51 10.46 -1.40
CA TYR A 29 17.65 11.63 -1.54
C TYR A 29 18.43 12.77 -2.20
N VAL A 30 17.96 13.25 -3.36
CA VAL A 30 18.61 14.31 -4.16
C VAL A 30 20.11 14.02 -4.31
N SER A 31 20.41 12.79 -4.73
CA SER A 31 21.76 12.24 -4.92
C SER A 31 22.64 12.11 -3.66
N GLN A 32 22.13 12.41 -2.47
CA GLN A 32 22.81 12.20 -1.19
C GLN A 32 22.41 10.86 -0.57
N ASP A 33 23.36 10.16 0.03
CA ASP A 33 23.09 8.89 0.70
C ASP A 33 22.29 9.13 1.99
N ILE A 34 21.29 8.30 2.20
CA ILE A 34 20.51 8.31 3.44
C ILE A 34 21.31 7.61 4.52
N SER A 35 21.44 8.25 5.68
CA SER A 35 22.22 7.71 6.80
C SER A 35 21.39 6.75 7.68
N LYS A 36 20.08 7.03 7.82
CA LYS A 36 19.17 6.22 8.65
C LYS A 36 17.72 6.42 8.24
N ILE A 37 16.97 5.32 8.22
CA ILE A 37 15.50 5.32 8.10
C ILE A 37 14.91 5.13 9.49
N HIS A 38 13.96 6.00 9.85
CA HIS A 38 13.21 5.94 11.10
C HIS A 38 11.83 5.32 10.93
N SER A 39 11.26 5.42 9.74
CA SER A 39 9.99 4.80 9.36
C SER A 39 9.94 4.63 7.86
N ASP A 40 9.39 3.51 7.40
CA ASP A 40 9.17 3.12 6.01
C ASP A 40 7.83 2.36 5.91
N PHE A 41 6.78 3.07 6.28
CA PHE A 41 5.42 2.55 6.44
C PHE A 41 4.71 2.46 5.08
N VAL A 42 4.10 1.32 4.78
CA VAL A 42 3.29 1.11 3.57
C VAL A 42 1.85 0.84 3.98
N VAL A 43 0.91 1.59 3.43
CA VAL A 43 -0.53 1.39 3.64
C VAL A 43 -1.27 1.40 2.32
N PHE A 44 -2.26 0.52 2.21
CA PHE A 44 -3.15 0.42 1.07
C PHE A 44 -4.60 0.35 1.55
N LEU A 45 -5.47 1.10 0.88
CA LEU A 45 -6.90 0.85 0.82
C LEU A 45 -7.12 0.03 -0.45
N THR A 46 -7.15 -1.30 -0.32
CA THR A 46 -7.24 -2.20 -1.48
C THR A 46 -8.68 -2.36 -1.92
N GLY A 47 -8.87 -2.68 -3.20
CA GLY A 47 -10.17 -3.12 -3.72
C GLY A 47 -10.11 -4.41 -4.53
N ILE A 48 -8.92 -4.81 -4.95
CA ILE A 48 -8.75 -6.00 -5.77
C ILE A 48 -7.37 -6.63 -5.55
N GLU A 49 -7.32 -7.95 -5.55
CA GLU A 49 -6.11 -8.73 -5.42
C GLU A 49 -6.08 -9.87 -6.45
N SER A 50 -4.89 -10.40 -6.71
CA SER A 50 -4.71 -11.53 -7.61
C SER A 50 -3.46 -12.31 -7.26
N SER A 51 -3.45 -13.61 -7.54
CA SER A 51 -2.24 -14.44 -7.45
C SER A 51 -1.99 -15.07 -8.81
N VAL A 52 -0.80 -14.82 -9.37
CA VAL A 52 -0.43 -15.26 -10.71
C VAL A 52 0.80 -16.15 -10.62
N GLY A 53 0.67 -17.39 -11.07
CA GLY A 53 1.80 -18.32 -11.18
C GLY A 53 2.76 -17.88 -12.29
N ILE A 54 4.04 -17.83 -11.97
CA ILE A 54 5.17 -17.57 -12.86
C ILE A 54 6.15 -18.76 -12.81
N GLU A 55 7.14 -18.80 -13.69
CA GLU A 55 8.12 -19.91 -13.72
C GLU A 55 8.85 -20.12 -12.39
N LYS A 56 9.05 -19.04 -11.62
CA LYS A 56 9.81 -19.03 -10.36
C LYS A 56 8.95 -18.96 -9.09
N GLY A 57 7.66 -19.29 -9.17
CA GLY A 57 6.73 -19.26 -8.02
C GLY A 57 5.43 -18.53 -8.34
N THR A 58 4.85 -17.86 -7.35
CA THR A 58 3.64 -17.03 -7.51
C THR A 58 3.96 -15.57 -7.20
N LEU A 59 3.27 -14.68 -7.90
CA LEU A 59 3.23 -13.26 -7.60
C LEU A 59 1.86 -12.91 -7.07
N HIS A 60 1.83 -12.30 -5.89
CA HIS A 60 0.61 -11.78 -5.28
C HIS A 60 0.54 -10.28 -5.54
N PHE A 61 -0.50 -9.88 -6.25
CA PHE A 61 -0.80 -8.49 -6.58
C PHE A 61 -1.89 -7.97 -5.67
N LEU A 62 -1.69 -6.78 -5.13
CA LEU A 62 -2.68 -6.00 -4.40
C LEU A 62 -2.82 -4.66 -5.11
N PHE A 63 -4.04 -4.24 -5.42
CA PHE A 63 -4.30 -2.97 -6.09
C PHE A 63 -5.30 -2.12 -5.31
N GLY A 64 -5.05 -0.82 -5.29
CA GLY A 64 -5.83 0.14 -4.52
C GLY A 64 -5.18 1.50 -4.40
N LEU A 65 -5.57 2.27 -3.39
CA LEU A 65 -4.93 3.54 -3.05
C LEU A 65 -3.82 3.26 -2.06
N GLY A 66 -2.58 3.23 -2.55
CA GLY A 66 -1.39 2.94 -1.75
C GLY A 66 -0.57 4.17 -1.41
N TYR A 67 0.09 4.11 -0.27
CA TYR A 67 0.89 5.19 0.25
C TYR A 67 2.14 4.62 0.93
N TYR A 68 3.30 4.99 0.41
CA TYR A 68 4.58 4.64 1.01
C TYR A 68 5.19 5.89 1.64
N TYR A 69 5.22 5.88 2.96
CA TYR A 69 5.71 6.96 3.80
C TYR A 69 7.09 6.62 4.32
N THR A 70 8.04 7.52 4.14
CA THR A 70 9.38 7.37 4.67
C THR A 70 9.79 8.59 5.49
N LYS A 71 10.36 8.34 6.66
CA LYS A 71 11.01 9.34 7.51
C LYS A 71 12.46 8.92 7.71
N PHE A 72 13.40 9.76 7.32
CA PHE A 72 14.83 9.42 7.32
C PHE A 72 15.69 10.65 7.60
N GLU A 73 16.99 10.43 7.79
CA GLU A 73 17.98 11.50 7.97
C GLU A 73 19.17 11.33 7.02
N LEU A 74 19.65 12.44 6.44
CA LEU A 74 20.90 12.48 5.65
C LEU A 74 22.11 12.68 6.56
N GLN A 75 21.90 13.39 7.66
CA GLN A 75 22.86 13.69 8.70
C GLN A 75 22.11 13.70 10.03
N HIS A 76 22.80 13.30 11.10
CA HIS A 76 22.19 13.11 12.40
C HIS A 76 21.36 14.32 12.86
N GLY A 77 20.11 14.06 13.25
CA GLY A 77 19.22 15.04 13.87
C GLY A 77 18.41 15.89 12.89
N LYS A 78 18.54 15.68 11.57
CA LYS A 78 17.73 16.36 10.53
C LYS A 78 16.84 15.36 9.81
N TYR A 79 15.57 15.35 10.21
CA TYR A 79 14.56 14.48 9.62
C TYR A 79 13.99 15.06 8.32
N ILE A 80 13.89 14.20 7.31
CA ILE A 80 13.20 14.44 6.05
C ILE A 80 12.07 13.42 5.96
N ILE A 81 10.92 13.88 5.46
CA ILE A 81 9.79 13.02 5.13
C ILE A 81 9.66 13.01 3.61
N ASP A 82 9.59 11.82 3.03
CA ASP A 82 9.24 11.62 1.62
C ASP A 82 8.07 10.63 1.52
N LYS A 83 7.21 10.88 0.55
CA LYS A 83 5.96 10.15 0.35
C LYS A 83 5.79 9.78 -1.11
N LYS A 84 5.37 8.54 -1.35
CA LYS A 84 5.09 8.01 -2.68
C LYS A 84 3.66 7.49 -2.73
N GLN A 85 2.91 7.98 -3.71
CA GLN A 85 1.65 7.38 -4.10
C GLN A 85 1.93 6.05 -4.81
N LEU A 86 1.14 5.04 -4.51
CA LEU A 86 1.18 3.72 -5.11
C LEU A 86 -0.22 3.33 -5.56
N THR A 87 -0.30 2.52 -6.60
CA THR A 87 -1.56 1.98 -7.14
C THR A 87 -1.60 0.45 -7.06
N GLY A 88 -0.46 -0.17 -6.78
CA GLY A 88 -0.37 -1.58 -6.50
C GLY A 88 0.91 -1.98 -5.77
N LEU A 89 0.88 -3.21 -5.27
CA LEU A 89 1.95 -3.87 -4.56
C LEU A 89 2.11 -5.27 -5.14
N ILE A 90 3.35 -5.67 -5.43
CA ILE A 90 3.72 -6.98 -5.95
C ILE A 90 4.55 -7.70 -4.89
N LEU A 91 4.00 -8.79 -4.36
CA LEU A 91 4.65 -9.65 -3.37
C LEU A 91 5.08 -10.96 -4.03
N SER A 92 6.36 -11.30 -3.94
CA SER A 92 6.84 -12.65 -4.23
C SER A 92 6.44 -13.63 -3.12
N ASP A 93 6.40 -14.92 -3.44
CA ASP A 93 6.09 -15.99 -2.46
C ASP A 93 6.83 -15.84 -1.14
N PHE A 94 8.16 -15.66 -1.19
CA PHE A 94 8.96 -15.62 0.04
C PHE A 94 8.64 -14.41 0.93
N VAL A 95 8.25 -13.27 0.34
CA VAL A 95 7.82 -12.10 1.12
C VAL A 95 6.41 -12.32 1.64
N TYR A 96 5.54 -12.93 0.84
CA TYR A 96 4.20 -13.29 1.27
C TYR A 96 4.23 -14.28 2.44
N ASP A 97 5.11 -15.28 2.40
CA ASP A 97 5.34 -16.25 3.47
C ASP A 97 5.82 -15.55 4.76
N GLN A 98 6.67 -14.53 4.67
CA GLN A 98 7.08 -13.72 5.82
C GLN A 98 5.91 -12.95 6.45
N LEU A 99 4.95 -12.48 5.63
CA LEU A 99 3.72 -11.87 6.15
C LEU A 99 2.83 -12.92 6.83
N ALA A 100 2.67 -14.08 6.20
CA ALA A 100 1.79 -15.16 6.66
C ALA A 100 2.29 -15.84 7.95
N THR A 101 3.61 -15.94 8.12
CA THR A 101 4.26 -16.52 9.31
C THR A 101 4.61 -15.49 10.37
N SER A 102 4.24 -14.22 10.15
CA SER A 102 4.50 -13.14 11.10
C SER A 102 3.77 -13.39 12.43
N LYS A 103 4.45 -13.06 13.53
CA LYS A 103 3.92 -13.27 14.87
C LYS A 103 2.70 -12.37 15.13
N ASN A 104 1.60 -12.99 15.52
CA ASN A 104 0.37 -12.27 15.87
C ASN A 104 0.60 -11.36 17.09
N ILE A 105 0.13 -10.12 16.99
CA ILE A 105 0.12 -9.14 18.08
C ILE A 105 -1.11 -9.38 18.97
N THR A 106 -2.22 -9.84 18.38
CA THR A 106 -3.46 -10.13 19.08
C THR A 106 -3.70 -11.61 19.35
N LEU A 107 -4.45 -11.88 20.41
CA LEU A 107 -4.86 -13.23 20.83
C LEU A 107 -6.13 -13.71 20.12
N GLU A 108 -6.88 -12.83 19.45
CA GLU A 108 -8.08 -13.23 18.73
C GLU A 108 -7.70 -13.87 17.39
N SER A 109 -8.21 -15.08 17.16
CA SER A 109 -8.10 -15.79 15.89
C SER A 109 -9.35 -15.53 15.05
N ASP A 110 -9.55 -14.30 14.59
CA ASP A 110 -10.51 -14.04 13.52
C ASP A 110 -9.83 -14.38 12.18
N ARG A 111 -10.52 -15.14 11.32
CA ARG A 111 -9.94 -15.59 10.04
C ARG A 111 -9.72 -14.45 9.06
N ASP A 112 -10.51 -13.39 9.17
CA ASP A 112 -10.51 -12.31 8.18
C ASP A 112 -9.71 -11.10 8.67
N VAL A 113 -9.37 -11.04 9.96
CA VAL A 113 -8.60 -9.94 10.56
C VAL A 113 -7.24 -10.45 11.01
N ILE A 114 -6.19 -9.96 10.36
CA ILE A 114 -4.80 -10.29 10.68
C ILE A 114 -4.15 -9.05 11.26
N ILE A 115 -3.62 -9.15 12.47
CA ILE A 115 -2.86 -8.09 13.14
C ILE A 115 -1.59 -8.73 13.70
N SER A 116 -0.53 -8.67 12.90
CA SER A 116 0.78 -9.26 13.21
C SER A 116 1.90 -8.22 13.11
N GLU A 117 3.09 -8.59 13.56
CA GLU A 117 4.26 -7.69 13.60
C GLU A 117 4.60 -7.11 12.23
N LYS A 118 4.42 -7.88 11.14
CA LYS A 118 4.77 -7.47 9.77
C LYS A 118 3.59 -7.08 8.90
N VAL A 119 2.36 -7.42 9.28
CA VAL A 119 1.18 -7.08 8.47
C VAL A 119 -0.06 -6.85 9.31
N ILE A 120 -0.82 -5.83 8.92
CA ILE A 120 -2.21 -5.69 9.34
C ILE A 120 -3.08 -5.81 8.09
N LYS A 121 -4.06 -6.71 8.14
CA LYS A 121 -5.10 -6.89 7.12
C LYS A 121 -6.45 -6.88 7.80
N VAL A 122 -7.31 -5.94 7.43
CA VAL A 122 -8.65 -5.80 8.01
C VAL A 122 -9.64 -5.54 6.90
N PRO A 123 -10.73 -6.31 6.77
CA PRO A 123 -11.81 -6.00 5.86
C PRO A 123 -12.39 -4.63 6.21
N ILE A 124 -12.63 -3.81 5.20
CA ILE A 124 -13.34 -2.53 5.41
C ILE A 124 -14.79 -2.83 5.80
N ASP A 125 -15.41 -3.84 5.18
CA ASP A 125 -16.74 -4.33 5.57
C ASP A 125 -16.64 -5.22 6.82
N LEU A 126 -17.22 -4.74 7.92
CA LEU A 126 -17.38 -5.53 9.14
C LEU A 126 -18.85 -5.92 9.38
N SER A 127 -19.76 -5.74 8.42
CA SER A 127 -21.20 -6.01 8.55
C SER A 127 -21.49 -7.43 9.04
N ASN A 128 -20.69 -8.41 8.60
CA ASN A 128 -20.79 -9.82 8.97
C ASN A 128 -20.25 -10.16 10.37
N LYS A 129 -19.66 -9.21 11.10
CA LYS A 129 -19.12 -9.39 12.45
C LYS A 129 -20.14 -8.99 13.52
N SER A 130 -20.10 -9.69 14.66
CA SER A 130 -20.89 -9.30 15.85
C SER A 130 -20.42 -7.97 16.43
N ASP A 131 -21.26 -7.29 17.21
CA ASP A 131 -20.89 -6.02 17.85
C ASP A 131 -19.66 -6.15 18.75
N THR A 132 -19.56 -7.26 19.49
CA THR A 132 -18.38 -7.57 20.32
C THR A 132 -17.10 -7.65 19.48
N GLN A 133 -17.14 -8.35 18.34
CA GLN A 133 -16.01 -8.45 17.42
C GLN A 133 -15.67 -7.09 16.81
N LYS A 134 -16.68 -6.34 16.36
CA LYS A 134 -16.49 -4.97 15.84
C LYS A 134 -15.80 -4.08 16.86
N THR A 135 -16.27 -4.08 18.12
CA THR A 135 -15.65 -3.29 19.20
C THR A 135 -14.21 -3.72 19.45
N PHE A 136 -13.92 -5.03 19.47
CA PHE A 136 -12.56 -5.53 19.65
C PHE A 136 -11.63 -5.13 18.48
N ILE A 137 -12.06 -5.33 17.23
CA ILE A 137 -11.31 -4.96 16.03
C ILE A 137 -11.01 -3.46 16.05
N LYS A 138 -12.03 -2.63 16.29
CA LYS A 138 -11.87 -1.16 16.38
C LYS A 138 -10.90 -0.77 17.49
N GLY A 139 -11.07 -1.32 18.70
CA GLY A 139 -10.17 -1.02 19.83
C GLY A 139 -8.73 -1.43 19.55
N THR A 140 -8.52 -2.57 18.91
CA THR A 140 -7.21 -3.08 18.53
C THR A 140 -6.57 -2.21 17.45
N LEU A 141 -7.31 -1.83 16.42
CA LEU A 141 -6.79 -0.95 15.37
C LEU A 141 -6.48 0.43 15.90
N MET A 142 -7.33 0.99 16.76
CA MET A 142 -7.06 2.27 17.41
C MET A 142 -5.73 2.22 18.17
N ARG A 143 -5.52 1.18 18.99
CA ARG A 143 -4.32 1.05 19.82
C ARG A 143 -3.05 0.75 19.04
N ASN A 144 -3.11 -0.17 18.08
CA ASN A 144 -1.90 -0.71 17.44
C ASN A 144 -1.58 -0.06 16.09
N VAL A 145 -2.55 0.60 15.46
CA VAL A 145 -2.42 1.10 14.09
C VAL A 145 -2.68 2.60 14.03
N PHE A 146 -3.87 3.04 14.38
CA PHE A 146 -4.29 4.42 14.17
C PHE A 146 -3.62 5.41 15.12
N ILE A 147 -3.52 5.12 16.43
CA ILE A 147 -2.86 6.04 17.37
C ILE A 147 -1.36 6.16 17.06
N PRO A 148 -0.59 5.06 16.88
CA PRO A 148 0.84 5.15 16.61
C PRO A 148 1.18 5.80 15.26
N ASN A 149 0.31 5.64 14.25
CA ASN A 149 0.56 6.09 12.87
C ASN A 149 -0.42 7.19 12.43
N LYS A 150 -1.01 7.93 13.38
CA LYS A 150 -2.08 8.90 13.14
C LYS A 150 -1.71 9.90 12.06
N ASP A 151 -0.54 10.53 12.21
CA ASP A 151 -0.09 11.58 11.29
C ASP A 151 0.13 11.04 9.87
N ILE A 152 0.60 9.80 9.73
CA ILE A 152 0.82 9.15 8.44
C ILE A 152 -0.52 8.87 7.75
N ILE A 153 -1.50 8.35 8.49
CA ILE A 153 -2.82 8.00 7.96
C ILE A 153 -3.61 9.26 7.59
N LEU A 154 -3.53 10.31 8.41
CA LEU A 154 -4.13 11.61 8.08
C LEU A 154 -3.50 12.24 6.83
N ASP A 155 -2.17 12.23 6.73
CA ASP A 155 -1.45 12.73 5.56
C ASP A 155 -1.82 11.93 4.29
N MET A 156 -1.96 10.60 4.40
CA MET A 156 -2.48 9.78 3.29
C MET A 156 -3.89 10.20 2.87
N MET A 157 -4.81 10.40 3.82
CA MET A 157 -6.18 10.80 3.52
C MET A 157 -6.24 12.19 2.88
N ASP A 158 -5.41 13.14 3.33
CA ASP A 158 -5.29 14.45 2.71
C ASP A 158 -4.72 14.38 1.30
N GLU A 159 -3.72 13.52 1.06
CA GLU A 159 -3.23 13.25 -0.30
C GLU A 159 -4.32 12.62 -1.18
N ILE A 160 -5.13 11.70 -0.65
CA ILE A 160 -6.26 11.12 -1.36
C ILE A 160 -7.34 12.18 -1.64
N ARG A 161 -7.50 13.25 -0.86
CA ARG A 161 -8.49 14.29 -1.18
C ARG A 161 -8.06 15.22 -2.33
N LYS A 162 -6.77 15.34 -2.59
CA LYS A 162 -6.25 16.22 -3.63
C LYS A 162 -6.64 15.74 -5.05
N PRO A 163 -7.05 16.63 -5.97
CA PRO A 163 -7.49 16.22 -7.30
C PRO A 163 -6.35 15.74 -8.20
N ASP A 164 -5.10 16.08 -7.91
CA ASP A 164 -3.92 15.80 -8.73
C ASP A 164 -3.14 14.53 -8.34
N THR A 165 -3.76 13.68 -7.51
CA THR A 165 -3.17 12.44 -6.98
C THR A 165 -3.91 11.20 -7.49
N TYR A 166 -3.17 10.09 -7.63
CA TYR A 166 -3.67 8.82 -8.18
C TYR A 166 -4.29 8.95 -9.59
N LEU A 167 -3.70 9.78 -10.45
CA LEU A 167 -4.18 10.06 -11.81
C LEU A 167 -3.78 8.95 -12.79
N LEU A 168 -4.43 7.78 -12.73
CA LEU A 168 -4.11 6.62 -13.59
C LEU A 168 -4.13 6.92 -15.10
N ASP A 169 -4.91 7.90 -15.53
CA ASP A 169 -5.04 8.27 -16.94
C ASP A 169 -3.83 9.03 -17.47
N ILE A 170 -3.15 9.75 -16.57
CA ILE A 170 -2.01 10.61 -16.87
C ILE A 170 -0.71 9.93 -16.43
N ASP A 171 -0.67 9.42 -15.20
CA ASP A 171 0.54 8.86 -14.60
C ASP A 171 0.67 7.36 -14.82
N GLY A 172 -0.42 6.67 -15.18
CA GLY A 172 -0.47 5.21 -15.20
C GLY A 172 -0.28 4.59 -13.81
N HIS A 173 0.04 3.30 -13.79
CA HIS A 173 0.24 2.57 -12.54
C HIS A 173 1.63 2.84 -11.92
N LEU A 174 1.64 2.88 -10.59
CA LEU A 174 2.81 2.95 -9.72
C LEU A 174 2.80 1.72 -8.82
N LEU A 175 3.79 0.83 -8.94
CA LEU A 175 3.79 -0.48 -8.29
C LEU A 175 5.03 -0.67 -7.42
N LEU A 176 4.86 -0.86 -6.11
CA LEU A 176 5.96 -1.27 -5.23
C LEU A 176 6.17 -2.79 -5.38
N SER A 177 7.41 -3.25 -5.56
CA SER A 177 7.67 -4.61 -6.00
C SER A 177 8.73 -5.35 -5.21
N THR A 178 8.46 -6.65 -5.01
CA THR A 178 9.42 -7.67 -4.56
C THR A 178 9.58 -8.79 -5.61
N HIS A 179 9.17 -8.53 -6.85
CA HIS A 179 9.45 -9.39 -7.98
C HIS A 179 10.95 -9.62 -8.13
N GLY A 180 11.40 -10.80 -8.55
CA GLY A 180 12.83 -11.15 -8.63
C GLY A 180 13.67 -10.13 -9.44
N ASP A 181 13.19 -9.72 -10.61
CA ASP A 181 13.91 -8.75 -11.47
C ASP A 181 13.77 -7.30 -10.98
N PHE A 182 12.77 -7.05 -10.14
CA PHE A 182 12.39 -5.73 -9.67
C PHE A 182 12.37 -5.64 -8.15
N TYR A 183 13.27 -6.37 -7.50
CA TYR A 183 13.23 -6.54 -6.05
C TYR A 183 13.54 -5.23 -5.34
N ASN A 184 12.64 -4.85 -4.42
CA ASN A 184 12.67 -3.61 -3.67
C ASN A 184 12.75 -2.37 -4.59
N LYS A 185 11.91 -2.33 -5.63
CA LYS A 185 11.81 -1.20 -6.56
C LYS A 185 10.38 -0.69 -6.67
N ILE A 186 10.23 0.57 -7.06
CA ILE A 186 8.94 1.07 -7.56
C ILE A 186 8.98 1.07 -9.08
N LEU A 187 7.99 0.41 -9.69
CA LEU A 187 7.75 0.43 -11.13
C LEU A 187 6.79 1.56 -11.46
N VAL A 188 7.16 2.43 -12.38
CA VAL A 188 6.31 3.52 -12.88
C VAL A 188 5.89 3.26 -14.33
N SER A 189 4.75 3.81 -14.73
CA SER A 189 4.28 3.74 -16.11
C SER A 189 5.03 4.73 -17.00
N LYS A 190 5.15 4.37 -18.28
CA LYS A 190 5.73 5.23 -19.31
C LYS A 190 4.84 6.43 -19.65
N LYS A 191 3.58 6.44 -19.18
CA LYS A 191 2.64 7.57 -19.36
C LYS A 191 3.00 8.78 -18.50
N MET A 192 3.65 8.56 -17.37
CA MET A 192 3.94 9.59 -16.39
C MET A 192 4.77 10.73 -16.99
N ASN A 193 4.31 11.97 -16.79
CA ASN A 193 4.97 13.17 -17.30
C ASN A 193 6.42 13.29 -16.78
N GLU A 194 7.36 13.65 -17.65
CA GLU A 194 8.79 13.76 -17.32
C GLU A 194 9.08 14.60 -16.06
N ASN A 195 8.39 15.72 -15.87
CA ASN A 195 8.60 16.57 -14.69
C ASN A 195 8.15 15.86 -13.41
N LYS A 196 7.03 15.12 -13.48
CA LYS A 196 6.51 14.35 -12.35
C LYS A 196 7.44 13.18 -12.03
N VAL A 197 7.95 12.51 -13.07
CA VAL A 197 8.96 11.43 -12.92
C VAL A 197 10.21 11.94 -12.22
N ARG A 198 10.78 13.08 -12.65
CA ARG A 198 11.97 13.67 -12.00
C ARG A 198 11.74 13.90 -10.50
N ASN A 199 10.62 14.50 -10.14
CA ASN A 199 10.28 14.74 -8.74
C ASN A 199 10.06 13.44 -7.97
N TYR A 200 9.41 12.46 -8.59
CA TYR A 200 9.12 11.17 -7.97
C TYR A 200 10.40 10.36 -7.74
N ILE A 201 11.39 10.42 -8.64
CA ILE A 201 12.68 9.69 -8.55
C ILE A 201 13.68 10.34 -7.57
N ASN A 202 13.52 11.63 -7.23
CA ASN A 202 14.45 12.36 -6.37
C ASN A 202 14.73 11.68 -5.01
N SER A 203 13.78 10.89 -4.52
CA SER A 203 13.93 10.12 -3.29
C SER A 203 13.69 8.65 -3.55
N ARG A 204 14.63 7.84 -3.10
CA ARG A 204 14.61 6.38 -3.10
C ARG A 204 14.78 5.82 -1.69
N ALA A 205 14.31 6.57 -0.68
CA ALA A 205 14.38 6.13 0.70
C ALA A 205 13.73 4.75 0.88
N GLY A 206 14.46 3.80 1.44
CA GLY A 206 13.96 2.45 1.71
C GLY A 206 13.88 1.52 0.49
N ILE A 207 14.20 2.01 -0.72
CA ILE A 207 14.06 1.25 -1.98
C ILE A 207 15.35 1.31 -2.81
N ASN A 208 15.56 0.29 -3.63
CA ASN A 208 16.75 0.17 -4.48
C ASN A 208 16.69 1.15 -5.65
N ASP A 209 15.55 1.19 -6.34
CA ASP A 209 15.38 2.06 -7.50
C ASP A 209 13.92 2.37 -7.84
N ILE A 210 13.74 3.38 -8.69
CA ILE A 210 12.47 3.72 -9.32
C ILE A 210 12.67 3.65 -10.83
N ILE A 211 11.99 2.73 -11.49
CA ILE A 211 12.23 2.42 -12.91
C ILE A 211 10.92 2.34 -13.70
N PHE A 212 11.00 2.54 -15.01
CA PHE A 212 9.87 2.26 -15.89
C PHE A 212 9.66 0.75 -16.04
N GLY A 213 8.42 0.29 -15.91
CA GLY A 213 8.08 -1.14 -16.05
C GLY A 213 6.68 -1.53 -15.63
N ALA A 214 5.86 -0.59 -15.13
CA ALA A 214 4.52 -0.91 -14.63
C ALA A 214 3.56 -1.37 -15.74
N ASP A 215 3.69 -0.82 -16.96
CA ASP A 215 2.82 -1.20 -18.06
C ASP A 215 3.14 -2.59 -18.60
N GLU A 216 4.43 -2.94 -18.66
CA GLU A 216 4.93 -4.23 -19.12
C GLU A 216 4.50 -5.35 -18.17
N ILE A 217 4.79 -5.21 -16.86
CA ILE A 217 4.45 -6.24 -15.87
C ILE A 217 2.94 -6.51 -15.82
N LEU A 218 2.11 -5.47 -15.99
CA LEU A 218 0.66 -5.64 -16.01
C LEU A 218 0.20 -6.38 -17.27
N LYS A 219 0.72 -6.03 -18.45
CA LYS A 219 0.37 -6.69 -19.72
C LYS A 219 0.84 -8.14 -19.80
N GLU A 220 1.94 -8.47 -19.13
CA GLU A 220 2.46 -9.84 -19.04
C GLU A 220 1.56 -10.74 -18.17
N ASN A 221 0.92 -10.19 -17.14
CA ASN A 221 0.20 -10.97 -16.13
C ASN A 221 -1.33 -10.91 -16.26
N PHE A 222 -1.86 -9.86 -16.89
CA PHE A 222 -3.29 -9.56 -16.98
C PHE A 222 -3.72 -9.24 -18.41
N SER A 223 -4.93 -9.68 -18.77
CA SER A 223 -5.57 -9.30 -20.02
C SER A 223 -5.96 -7.82 -20.04
N PRO A 224 -6.17 -7.22 -21.22
CA PRO A 224 -6.62 -5.82 -21.31
C PRO A 224 -7.90 -5.51 -20.54
N LEU A 225 -8.83 -6.47 -20.45
CA LEU A 225 -10.07 -6.34 -19.68
C LEU A 225 -9.81 -6.34 -18.17
N GLU A 226 -8.91 -7.21 -17.69
CA GLU A 226 -8.50 -7.26 -16.28
C GLU A 226 -7.79 -5.96 -15.86
N ILE A 227 -6.90 -5.43 -16.71
CA ILE A 227 -6.22 -4.14 -16.47
C ILE A 227 -7.25 -3.00 -16.40
N LEU A 228 -8.25 -3.00 -17.29
CA LEU A 228 -9.33 -2.01 -17.24
C LEU A 228 -10.12 -2.11 -15.93
N LYS A 229 -10.48 -3.32 -15.49
CA LYS A 229 -11.19 -3.57 -14.23
C LYS A 229 -10.38 -3.09 -13.02
N ILE A 230 -9.07 -3.37 -12.97
CA ILE A 230 -8.16 -2.87 -11.93
C ILE A 230 -8.19 -1.33 -11.88
N ARG A 231 -8.08 -0.67 -13.05
CA ARG A 231 -8.13 0.79 -13.15
C ARG A 231 -9.47 1.34 -12.64
N GLU A 232 -10.59 0.79 -13.07
CA GLU A 232 -11.93 1.24 -12.68
C GLU A 232 -12.13 1.13 -11.16
N ILE A 233 -11.68 0.05 -10.53
CA ILE A 233 -11.76 -0.13 -9.08
C ILE A 233 -10.93 0.91 -8.33
N ILE A 234 -9.68 1.17 -8.76
CA ILE A 234 -8.84 2.19 -8.10
C ILE A 234 -9.47 3.58 -8.25
N LEU A 235 -10.00 3.93 -9.43
CA LEU A 235 -10.68 5.20 -9.64
C LEU A 235 -11.95 5.33 -8.78
N ASN A 236 -12.70 4.24 -8.61
CA ASN A 236 -13.84 4.21 -7.72
C ASN A 236 -13.44 4.40 -6.25
N LEU A 237 -12.40 3.70 -5.78
CA LEU A 237 -11.84 3.92 -4.45
C LEU A 237 -11.42 5.38 -4.26
N LYS A 238 -10.71 5.96 -5.23
CA LYS A 238 -10.31 7.37 -5.22
C LYS A 238 -11.52 8.27 -5.05
N LYS A 239 -12.59 8.06 -5.81
CA LYS A 239 -13.83 8.83 -5.70
C LYS A 239 -14.48 8.72 -4.31
N ILE A 240 -14.56 7.51 -3.76
CA ILE A 240 -15.14 7.27 -2.43
C ILE A 240 -14.31 7.98 -1.35
N TYR A 241 -13.02 7.66 -1.26
CA TYR A 241 -12.16 8.16 -0.19
C TYR A 241 -11.84 9.66 -0.29
N SER A 242 -11.91 10.26 -1.48
CA SER A 242 -11.76 11.72 -1.63
C SER A 242 -12.93 12.49 -0.99
N ASN A 243 -14.12 11.89 -0.95
CA ASN A 243 -15.33 12.52 -0.44
C ASN A 243 -15.73 11.98 0.95
N LEU A 244 -14.89 11.12 1.53
CA LEU A 244 -15.15 10.47 2.79
C LEU A 244 -15.06 11.47 3.94
N GLU A 245 -16.16 11.64 4.67
CA GLU A 245 -16.15 12.27 5.98
C GLU A 245 -15.66 11.26 7.02
N TYR A 246 -14.69 11.66 7.84
CA TYR A 246 -14.17 10.84 8.92
C TYR A 246 -13.74 11.75 10.06
N ASP A 247 -13.77 11.22 11.29
CA ASP A 247 -13.30 11.92 12.48
C ASP A 247 -11.78 11.74 12.61
N PRO A 248 -10.97 12.82 12.57
CA PRO A 248 -9.53 12.75 12.77
C PRO A 248 -9.11 12.26 14.17
N ILE A 249 -10.03 12.26 15.14
CA ILE A 249 -9.84 11.70 16.49
C ILE A 249 -10.11 10.19 16.47
N LEU A 250 -11.13 9.75 15.73
CA LEU A 250 -11.55 8.36 15.61
C LEU A 250 -11.33 7.84 14.18
N LEU A 251 -10.06 7.56 13.84
CA LEU A 251 -9.69 7.11 12.49
C LEU A 251 -10.33 5.77 12.07
N SER A 252 -10.88 4.98 13.01
CA SER A 252 -11.69 3.81 12.65
C SER A 252 -12.93 4.17 11.83
N SER A 253 -13.42 5.42 11.92
CA SER A 253 -14.51 5.94 11.07
C SER A 253 -14.19 5.91 9.58
N ILE A 254 -12.90 5.87 9.20
CA ILE A 254 -12.49 5.67 7.80
C ILE A 254 -13.03 4.34 7.27
N LEU A 255 -13.02 3.28 8.09
CA LEU A 255 -13.52 1.97 7.69
C LEU A 255 -15.05 1.95 7.66
N GLU A 256 -15.69 2.66 8.58
CA GLU A 256 -17.15 2.66 8.73
C GLU A 256 -17.86 3.41 7.60
N ASN A 257 -17.29 4.55 7.21
CA ASN A 257 -17.93 5.46 6.26
C ASN A 257 -17.56 5.15 4.80
N ALA A 258 -16.60 4.26 4.55
CA ALA A 258 -16.12 3.92 3.21
C ALA A 258 -17.14 3.13 2.36
N PHE A 259 -18.30 2.77 2.93
CA PHE A 259 -19.42 2.23 2.17
C PHE A 259 -20.37 3.35 1.73
N PRO A 260 -20.77 3.38 0.45
CA PRO A 260 -22.01 4.03 0.10
C PRO A 260 -23.13 3.32 0.89
N MET A 261 -23.96 4.07 1.62
CA MET A 261 -25.33 3.60 1.81
C MET A 261 -25.94 3.45 0.42
N ASP A 262 -26.57 2.31 0.18
CA ASP A 262 -27.25 1.93 -1.07
C ASP A 262 -27.98 3.08 -1.78
#